data_AF-A0A7V2XZZ4-F1
#
_entry.id   AF-A0A7V2XZZ4-F1
#
_cell.length_a   1.000
_cell.length_b   1.000
_cell.length_c   1.000
_cell.angle_alpha   90.00
_cell.angle_beta   90.00
_cell.angle_gamma   90.00
#
_symmetry.space_group_name_H-M   'P 1'
#
loop_
_entity.id
_entity.type
_entity.pdbx_description
1 polymer ?
#
loop_
_entity_poly.entity_id
_entity_poly.type
_entity_poly.pdbx_seq_one_letter_code
_entity_poly.pdbx_strand_id
1 'polypeptide(L)'
;MAYQKWCYWVDHEDLGKVRKSSKEKGIELKVESQIPCRALRTSWEVAYLTTPAWYGLCRRRTSWYWESEKAGRLLVVSNTSLDPLNVGNPILVTESSFKPDRLPSPKEITPLIRSEKYQERKPSVWENIEPVEKEFYQTWFERHRANEPFDFNIIFASHSANHSNFIDPKYFVAQNGFISPYSIAVSSYVCSSCLEFFNILGERWPIKYVVPCIGAILFAHLPMDQYFEVRDQRGENVNKNIG
;
A
#
# COMPACT_ATOMS: atom_id res chain seq x y z
N MET A 1 -17.91 -11.51 -7.39
CA MET A 1 -17.49 -10.19 -7.90
C MET A 1 -15.98 -10.12 -7.79
N ALA A 2 -15.29 -9.56 -8.78
CA ALA A 2 -13.85 -9.32 -8.70
C ALA A 2 -13.53 -8.36 -7.54
N TYR A 3 -12.40 -8.53 -6.88
CA TYR A 3 -12.00 -7.67 -5.77
C TYR A 3 -11.77 -6.23 -6.26
N GLN A 4 -12.37 -5.26 -5.57
CA GLN A 4 -12.21 -3.83 -5.85
C GLN A 4 -12.36 -2.98 -4.58
N LYS A 5 -11.51 -1.97 -4.43
CA LYS A 5 -11.61 -0.93 -3.41
C LYS A 5 -11.34 0.46 -3.99
N TRP A 6 -12.12 1.43 -3.54
CA TRP A 6 -11.94 2.86 -3.81
C TRP A 6 -11.43 3.51 -2.53
N CYS A 7 -10.24 4.10 -2.58
CA CYS A 7 -9.60 4.73 -1.44
C CYS A 7 -9.50 6.25 -1.66
N TYR A 8 -9.84 7.03 -0.64
CA TYR A 8 -9.89 8.49 -0.70
C TYR A 8 -9.17 9.07 0.51
N TRP A 9 -8.20 9.93 0.27
CA TRP A 9 -7.64 10.79 1.31
C TRP A 9 -8.55 12.01 1.47
N VAL A 10 -9.12 12.16 2.66
CA VAL A 10 -10.16 13.15 2.97
C VAL A 10 -9.82 13.92 4.24
N ASP A 11 -10.48 15.06 4.43
CA ASP A 11 -10.50 15.78 5.70
C ASP A 11 -11.74 15.40 6.54
N HIS A 12 -11.94 16.09 7.66
CA HIS A 12 -13.08 15.85 8.55
C HIS A 12 -14.43 16.27 7.95
N GLU A 13 -14.46 17.28 7.09
CA GLU A 13 -15.69 17.74 6.43
C GLU A 13 -16.16 16.68 5.43
N ASP A 14 -15.24 16.21 4.60
CA ASP A 14 -15.50 15.15 3.62
C ASP A 14 -15.87 13.83 4.30
N LEU A 15 -15.24 13.47 5.42
CA LEU A 15 -15.69 12.33 6.23
C LEU A 15 -17.14 12.52 6.72
N GLY A 16 -17.55 13.75 7.03
CA GLY A 16 -18.93 14.09 7.38
C GLY A 16 -19.92 13.74 6.25
N LYS A 17 -19.55 14.06 5.00
CA LYS A 17 -20.34 13.70 3.80
C LYS A 17 -20.46 12.18 3.65
N VAL A 18 -19.36 11.45 3.80
CA VAL A 18 -19.34 9.98 3.75
C VAL A 18 -20.21 9.37 4.85
N ARG A 19 -20.13 9.89 6.09
CA ARG A 19 -20.93 9.44 7.23
C ARG A 19 -22.42 9.64 6.99
N LYS A 20 -22.82 10.80 6.46
CA LYS A 20 -24.20 11.09 6.10
C LYS A 20 -24.71 10.13 5.03
N SER A 21 -23.97 9.96 3.94
CA SER A 21 -24.34 9.06 2.84
C SER A 21 -24.45 7.59 3.29
N SER A 22 -23.51 7.13 4.13
CA SER A 22 -23.53 5.76 4.67
C SER A 22 -24.78 5.53 5.53
N LYS A 23 -25.13 6.50 6.39
CA LYS A 23 -26.35 6.45 7.22
C LYS A 23 -27.61 6.41 6.38
N GLU A 24 -27.70 7.23 5.33
CA GLU A 24 -28.85 7.27 4.42
C GLU A 24 -29.04 5.95 3.65
N LYS A 25 -27.94 5.26 3.33
CA LYS A 25 -27.94 3.95 2.65
C LYS A 25 -28.08 2.76 3.60
N GLY A 26 -28.13 2.99 4.92
CA GLY A 26 -28.12 1.91 5.92
C GLY A 26 -26.82 1.12 5.98
N ILE A 27 -25.72 1.67 5.47
CA ILE A 27 -24.39 1.04 5.46
C ILE A 27 -23.64 1.44 6.74
N GLU A 28 -23.10 0.47 7.45
CA GLU A 28 -22.26 0.73 8.62
C GLU A 28 -20.88 1.25 8.22
N LEU A 29 -20.56 2.49 8.61
CA LEU A 29 -19.23 3.05 8.43
C LEU A 29 -18.27 2.53 9.51
N LYS A 30 -17.41 1.58 9.14
CA LYS A 30 -16.41 1.00 10.05
C LYS A 30 -15.31 2.01 10.38
N VAL A 31 -14.84 1.98 11.62
CA VAL A 31 -13.70 2.77 12.10
C VAL A 31 -12.52 1.85 12.33
N GLU A 32 -11.34 2.20 11.82
CA GLU A 32 -10.11 1.48 12.07
C GLU A 32 -9.02 2.42 12.60
N SER A 33 -8.38 2.00 13.68
CA SER A 33 -7.47 2.82 14.49
C SER A 33 -6.20 2.09 14.91
N GLN A 34 -5.96 0.88 14.39
CA GLN A 34 -4.82 0.04 14.76
C GLN A 34 -4.04 -0.45 13.53
N ILE A 35 -4.73 -0.86 12.46
CA ILE A 35 -4.11 -1.53 11.31
C ILE A 35 -4.66 -0.98 9.98
N PRO A 36 -3.87 -0.20 9.22
CA PRO A 36 -4.32 0.46 7.99
C PRO A 36 -4.82 -0.52 6.93
N CYS A 37 -4.10 -1.63 6.70
CA CYS A 37 -4.49 -2.60 5.69
C CYS A 37 -5.83 -3.27 6.00
N ARG A 38 -6.32 -3.28 7.24
CA ARG A 38 -7.62 -3.89 7.58
C ARG A 38 -8.79 -3.25 6.83
N ALA A 39 -8.67 -1.97 6.44
CA ALA A 39 -9.67 -1.29 5.61
C ALA A 39 -9.85 -1.93 4.21
N LEU A 40 -8.89 -2.71 3.74
CA LEU A 40 -8.96 -3.44 2.47
C LEU A 40 -9.80 -4.73 2.54
N ARG A 41 -10.36 -5.11 3.70
CA ARG A 41 -11.24 -6.28 3.85
C ARG A 41 -12.46 -6.20 2.94
N THR A 42 -12.73 -7.24 2.16
CA THR A 42 -13.92 -7.32 1.29
C THR A 42 -15.23 -7.21 2.08
N SER A 43 -15.27 -7.75 3.30
CA SER A 43 -16.46 -7.71 4.18
C SER A 43 -16.78 -6.32 4.74
N TRP A 44 -15.91 -5.32 4.55
CA TRP A 44 -16.16 -3.95 4.96
C TRP A 44 -16.57 -3.13 3.73
N GLU A 45 -17.85 -2.78 3.64
CA GLU A 45 -18.39 -2.00 2.52
C GLU A 45 -17.83 -0.58 2.46
N VAL A 46 -17.72 0.06 3.63
CA VAL A 46 -17.05 1.35 3.80
C VAL A 46 -16.40 1.42 5.17
N ALA A 47 -15.16 1.88 5.20
CA ALA A 47 -14.38 2.08 6.41
C ALA A 47 -13.59 3.38 6.31
N TYR A 48 -13.18 3.93 7.44
CA TYR A 48 -12.14 4.95 7.45
C TYR A 48 -11.07 4.66 8.48
N LEU A 49 -9.84 5.03 8.12
CA LEU A 49 -8.69 5.01 8.99
C LEU A 49 -8.57 6.34 9.72
N THR A 50 -8.49 6.23 11.04
CA THR A 50 -8.07 7.34 11.88
C THR A 50 -6.55 7.41 11.92
N THR A 51 -5.99 8.59 12.21
CA THR A 51 -4.55 8.80 12.37
C THR A 51 -3.87 7.75 13.26
N PRO A 52 -4.48 7.29 14.39
CA PRO A 52 -3.92 6.22 15.20
C PRO A 52 -3.63 4.90 14.50
N ALA A 53 -4.35 4.57 13.43
CA ALA A 53 -4.09 3.34 12.66
C ALA A 53 -2.65 3.28 12.14
N TRP A 54 -2.05 4.45 11.89
CA TRP A 54 -0.68 4.52 11.41
C TRP A 54 0.34 4.20 12.49
N TYR A 55 0.07 4.47 13.77
CA TYR A 55 0.99 4.20 14.90
C TYR A 55 1.10 2.74 15.34
N GLY A 56 0.40 1.81 14.68
CA GLY A 56 0.39 0.38 15.04
C GLY A 56 1.74 -0.34 14.95
N LEU A 57 1.69 -1.68 14.98
CA LEU A 57 2.79 -2.66 15.16
C LEU A 57 4.12 -2.45 14.39
N CYS A 58 4.21 -1.55 13.41
CA CYS A 58 5.45 -1.29 12.67
C CYS A 58 5.69 0.21 12.58
N ARG A 59 6.62 0.73 13.40
CA ARG A 59 7.00 2.15 13.43
C ARG A 59 7.66 2.61 12.13
N ARG A 60 8.32 1.69 11.43
CA ARG A 60 8.92 1.95 10.11
C ARG A 60 7.88 2.31 9.05
N ARG A 61 6.67 1.74 9.11
CA ARG A 61 5.55 2.19 8.25
C ARG A 61 5.09 3.58 8.67
N THR A 62 4.96 3.81 9.97
CA THR A 62 4.49 5.06 10.56
C THR A 62 5.34 6.24 10.11
N SER A 63 6.67 6.08 10.06
CA SER A 63 7.57 7.14 9.65
C SER A 63 7.32 7.59 8.20
N TRP A 64 7.08 6.66 7.27
CA TRP A 64 6.73 7.01 5.89
C TRP A 64 5.42 7.80 5.78
N TYR A 65 4.42 7.47 6.61
CA TYR A 65 3.17 8.21 6.64
C TYR A 65 3.37 9.67 7.10
N TRP A 66 4.13 9.88 8.18
CA TRP A 66 4.38 11.23 8.73
C TRP A 66 5.25 12.11 7.85
N GLU A 67 6.13 11.51 7.04
CA GLU A 67 6.95 12.21 6.04
C GLU A 67 6.22 12.41 4.70
N SER A 68 4.92 12.09 4.62
CA SER A 68 4.12 12.23 3.40
C SER A 68 3.12 13.38 3.48
N GLU A 69 2.66 13.86 2.33
CA GLU A 69 1.58 14.84 2.23
C GLU A 69 0.23 14.34 2.75
N LYS A 70 0.13 13.05 3.09
CA LYS A 70 -1.08 12.44 3.65
C LYS A 70 -1.13 12.53 5.17
N ALA A 71 -0.03 12.96 5.82
CA ALA A 71 0.04 13.13 7.26
C ALA A 71 -1.10 14.01 7.78
N GLY A 72 -1.79 13.52 8.81
CA GLY A 72 -2.94 14.20 9.42
C GLY A 72 -4.27 14.06 8.67
N ARG A 73 -4.27 13.50 7.45
CA ARG A 73 -5.51 13.21 6.71
C ARG A 73 -6.12 11.88 7.13
N LEU A 74 -7.40 11.72 6.81
CA LEU A 74 -8.14 10.48 7.02
C LEU A 74 -8.17 9.71 5.71
N LEU A 75 -8.14 8.37 5.77
CA LEU A 75 -8.31 7.53 4.59
C LEU A 75 -9.66 6.85 4.66
N VAL A 76 -10.55 7.11 3.70
CA VAL A 76 -11.78 6.36 3.50
C VAL A 76 -11.54 5.27 2.46
N VAL A 77 -12.03 4.07 2.71
CA VAL A 77 -11.95 2.92 1.79
C VAL A 77 -13.35 2.36 1.61
N SER A 78 -13.80 2.21 0.37
CA SER A 78 -15.13 1.68 0.03
C SER A 78 -15.07 0.62 -1.07
N ASN A 79 -16.03 -0.30 -1.10
CA ASN A 79 -16.21 -1.24 -2.21
C ASN A 79 -16.76 -0.55 -3.48
N THR A 80 -17.34 0.64 -3.33
CA THR A 80 -18.00 1.41 -4.40
C THR A 80 -17.44 2.82 -4.51
N SER A 81 -17.57 3.45 -5.68
CA SER A 81 -17.18 4.85 -5.85
C SER A 81 -17.97 5.78 -4.93
N LEU A 82 -17.27 6.77 -4.39
CA LEU A 82 -17.80 7.88 -3.61
C LEU A 82 -17.74 9.22 -4.39
N ASP A 83 -17.42 9.17 -5.69
CA ASP A 83 -17.31 10.35 -6.56
C ASP A 83 -18.56 11.26 -6.53
N PRO A 84 -19.80 10.75 -6.43
CA PRO A 84 -20.99 11.60 -6.29
C PRO A 84 -20.99 12.48 -5.02
N LEU A 85 -20.16 12.17 -4.03
CA LEU A 85 -19.99 12.98 -2.81
C LEU A 85 -18.91 14.06 -2.98
N ASN A 86 -18.16 14.04 -4.09
CA ASN A 86 -17.05 14.96 -4.39
C ASN A 86 -16.00 15.01 -3.26
N VAL A 87 -15.61 13.83 -2.74
CA VAL A 87 -14.70 13.67 -1.59
C VAL A 87 -13.29 13.30 -2.05
N GLY A 88 -12.57 14.28 -2.59
CA GLY A 88 -11.20 14.07 -3.08
C GLY A 88 -11.12 13.16 -4.32
N ASN A 89 -9.89 12.76 -4.66
CA ASN A 89 -9.64 11.92 -5.83
C ASN A 89 -9.45 10.45 -5.42
N PRO A 90 -10.08 9.50 -6.12
CA PRO A 90 -9.94 8.09 -5.78
C PRO A 90 -8.62 7.48 -6.19
N ILE A 91 -8.20 6.53 -5.36
CA ILE A 91 -7.24 5.47 -5.68
C ILE A 91 -8.05 4.20 -5.84
N LEU A 92 -8.07 3.64 -7.05
CA LEU A 92 -8.74 2.39 -7.34
C LEU A 92 -7.75 1.23 -7.14
N VAL A 93 -8.11 0.26 -6.31
CA VAL A 93 -7.35 -0.97 -6.10
C VAL A 93 -8.18 -2.14 -6.60
N THR A 94 -7.68 -2.85 -7.60
CA THR A 94 -8.35 -4.02 -8.20
C THR A 94 -7.41 -5.19 -8.28
N GLU A 95 -7.94 -6.41 -8.18
CA GLU A 95 -7.15 -7.60 -8.50
C GLU A 95 -6.69 -7.56 -9.97
N SER A 96 -5.46 -8.00 -10.23
CA SER A 96 -4.84 -7.92 -11.55
C SER A 96 -4.24 -9.25 -11.97
N SER A 97 -4.38 -9.62 -13.23
CA SER A 97 -3.67 -10.77 -13.82
C SER A 97 -2.20 -10.46 -14.15
N PHE A 98 -1.70 -9.27 -13.79
CA PHE A 98 -0.32 -8.87 -13.99
C PHE A 98 0.65 -9.88 -13.38
N LYS A 99 1.68 -10.21 -14.15
CA LYS A 99 2.83 -10.99 -13.71
C LYS A 99 4.08 -10.28 -14.20
N PRO A 100 5.08 -10.02 -13.34
CA PRO A 100 6.33 -9.44 -13.79
C PRO A 100 7.10 -10.46 -14.62
N ASP A 101 7.76 -9.99 -15.68
CA ASP A 101 8.64 -10.86 -16.50
C ASP A 101 9.82 -11.39 -15.68
N ARG A 102 10.30 -10.60 -14.72
CA ARG A 102 11.35 -11.00 -13.78
C ARG A 102 11.29 -10.23 -12.47
N LEU A 103 11.85 -10.86 -11.43
CA LEU A 103 12.18 -10.24 -10.14
C LEU A 103 13.70 -9.98 -10.06
N PRO A 104 14.16 -9.04 -9.22
CA PRO A 104 15.58 -8.82 -8.95
C PRO A 104 16.25 -10.05 -8.36
N SER A 105 17.49 -10.31 -8.80
CA SER A 105 18.41 -11.18 -8.07
C SER A 105 18.93 -10.50 -6.79
N PRO A 106 19.50 -11.26 -5.83
CA PRO A 106 20.09 -10.67 -4.62
C PRO A 106 21.15 -9.60 -4.90
N LYS A 107 21.90 -9.71 -6.02
CA LYS A 107 22.90 -8.70 -6.42
C LYS A 107 22.26 -7.41 -6.93
N GLU A 108 21.06 -7.48 -7.49
CA GLU A 108 20.32 -6.33 -8.01
C GLU A 108 19.50 -5.59 -6.93
N ILE A 109 19.34 -6.19 -5.75
CA ILE A 109 18.73 -5.56 -4.57
C ILE A 109 19.60 -4.42 -4.04
N THR A 110 20.93 -4.61 -3.96
CA THR A 110 21.83 -3.62 -3.37
C THR A 110 21.79 -2.26 -4.09
N PRO A 111 21.82 -2.17 -5.43
CA PRO A 111 21.67 -0.90 -6.13
C PRO A 111 20.31 -0.21 -5.97
N LEU A 112 19.25 -0.92 -5.56
CA LEU A 112 17.96 -0.30 -5.23
C LEU A 112 18.02 0.35 -3.86
N ILE A 113 18.55 -0.37 -2.87
CA ILE A 113 18.68 0.16 -1.50
C ILE A 113 19.68 1.33 -1.48
N ARG A 114 20.71 1.33 -2.33
CA ARG A 114 21.68 2.43 -2.41
C ARG A 114 21.27 3.57 -3.35
N SER A 115 20.06 3.55 -3.92
CA SER A 115 19.58 4.66 -4.76
C SER A 115 19.60 5.96 -3.97
N GLU A 116 20.16 7.01 -4.56
CA GLU A 116 20.22 8.36 -3.97
C GLU A 116 18.82 8.86 -3.63
N LYS A 117 17.88 8.81 -4.59
CA LYS A 117 16.48 9.22 -4.36
C LYS A 117 15.79 8.45 -3.24
N TYR A 118 16.12 7.17 -3.08
CA TYR A 118 15.61 6.39 -1.96
C TYR A 118 16.22 6.85 -0.65
N GLN A 119 17.55 7.01 -0.59
CA GLN A 119 18.24 7.44 0.63
C GLN A 119 17.82 8.85 1.08
N GLU A 120 17.57 9.76 0.15
CA GLU A 120 17.07 11.11 0.43
C GLU A 120 15.65 11.11 1.00
N ARG A 121 14.75 10.27 0.48
CA ARG A 121 13.35 10.22 0.93
C ARG A 121 13.13 9.31 2.13
N LYS A 122 14.00 8.33 2.36
CA LYS A 122 13.83 7.30 3.39
C LYS A 122 13.91 7.94 4.78
N PRO A 123 12.85 7.84 5.60
CA PRO A 123 12.88 8.35 6.96
C PRO A 123 14.00 7.68 7.77
N SER A 124 14.70 8.42 8.63
CA SER A 124 15.77 7.88 9.47
C SER A 124 15.28 6.71 10.34
N VAL A 125 14.04 6.79 10.84
CA VAL A 125 13.38 5.74 11.64
C VAL A 125 13.20 4.43 10.87
N TRP A 126 13.26 4.44 9.53
CA TRP A 126 13.18 3.21 8.73
C TRP A 126 14.30 2.21 9.05
N GLU A 127 15.49 2.69 9.40
CA GLU A 127 16.63 1.83 9.75
C GLU A 127 16.53 1.23 11.16
N ASN A 128 15.58 1.73 11.98
CA ASN A 128 15.39 1.28 13.35
C ASN A 128 14.49 0.04 13.37
N ILE A 129 15.11 -1.14 13.37
CA ILE A 129 14.40 -2.41 13.45
C ILE A 129 14.12 -2.75 14.92
N GLU A 130 12.84 -2.72 15.33
CA GLU A 130 12.43 -3.12 16.67
C GLU A 130 12.37 -4.66 16.83
N PRO A 131 12.66 -5.20 18.03
CA PRO A 131 12.63 -6.65 18.27
C PRO A 131 11.29 -7.32 17.94
N VAL A 132 10.18 -6.66 18.25
CA VAL A 132 8.82 -7.15 17.98
C VAL A 132 8.57 -7.34 16.47
N GLU A 133 9.20 -6.52 15.62
CA GLU A 133 9.11 -6.71 14.18
C GLU A 133 9.85 -7.98 13.76
N LYS A 134 11.07 -8.21 14.26
CA LYS A 134 11.82 -9.44 13.96
C LYS A 134 11.07 -10.69 14.40
N GLU A 135 10.52 -10.67 15.62
CA GLU A 135 9.74 -11.78 16.18
C GLU A 135 8.49 -12.09 15.35
N PHE A 136 7.79 -11.06 14.87
CA PHE A 136 6.63 -11.23 13.98
C PHE A 136 7.00 -11.99 12.69
N TYR A 137 8.08 -11.60 12.00
CA TYR A 137 8.50 -12.28 10.78
C TYR A 137 9.06 -13.67 11.09
N GLN A 138 9.84 -13.83 12.16
CA GLN A 138 10.38 -15.12 12.57
C GLN A 138 9.25 -16.12 12.83
N THR A 139 8.27 -15.74 13.65
CA THR A 139 7.09 -16.58 13.96
C THR A 139 6.34 -16.97 12.70
N TRP A 140 6.21 -16.05 11.74
CA TRP A 140 5.54 -16.34 10.47
C TRP A 140 6.34 -17.37 9.64
N PHE A 141 7.65 -17.18 9.51
CA PHE A 141 8.53 -18.08 8.76
C PHE A 141 8.60 -19.47 9.39
N GLU A 142 8.72 -19.57 10.71
CA GLU A 142 8.71 -20.86 11.42
C GLU A 142 7.42 -21.65 11.18
N ARG A 143 6.27 -20.96 11.07
CA ARG A 143 4.97 -21.60 10.85
C ARG A 143 4.71 -21.99 9.39
N HIS A 144 5.18 -21.21 8.42
CA HIS A 144 4.78 -21.35 7.02
C HIS A 144 5.93 -21.75 6.09
N ARG A 145 7.18 -21.67 6.56
CA ARG A 145 8.42 -21.91 5.82
C ARG A 145 9.46 -22.59 6.69
N ALA A 146 9.06 -23.61 7.45
CA ALA A 146 9.93 -24.31 8.43
C ALA A 146 11.24 -24.87 7.85
N ASN A 147 11.31 -25.05 6.52
CA ASN A 147 12.49 -25.57 5.81
C ASN A 147 13.41 -24.47 5.25
N GLU A 148 13.06 -23.19 5.40
CA GLU A 148 13.87 -22.06 4.94
C GLU A 148 14.56 -21.38 6.14
N PRO A 149 15.87 -21.10 6.07
CA PRO A 149 16.55 -20.37 7.14
C PRO A 149 15.99 -18.94 7.25
N PHE A 150 15.64 -18.54 8.48
CA PHE A 150 15.20 -17.18 8.76
C PHE A 150 16.41 -16.24 8.84
N ASP A 151 16.46 -15.27 7.94
CA ASP A 151 17.41 -14.15 7.99
C ASP A 151 16.66 -12.83 7.81
N PHE A 152 16.50 -12.11 8.92
CA PHE A 152 15.82 -10.82 8.90
C PHE A 152 16.55 -9.76 8.07
N ASN A 153 17.87 -9.84 7.91
CA ASN A 153 18.60 -8.86 7.12
C ASN A 153 18.28 -8.98 5.63
N ILE A 154 18.12 -10.22 5.13
CA ILE A 154 17.65 -10.47 3.76
C ILE A 154 16.22 -9.95 3.58
N ILE A 155 15.35 -10.22 4.55
CA ILE A 155 13.96 -9.75 4.55
C ILE A 155 13.91 -8.21 4.54
N PHE A 156 14.69 -7.56 5.41
CA PHE A 156 14.75 -6.10 5.49
C PHE A 156 15.37 -5.44 4.26
N ALA A 157 16.36 -6.08 3.63
CA ALA A 157 16.89 -5.64 2.35
C ALA A 157 15.82 -5.68 1.26
N SER A 158 15.05 -6.77 1.19
CA SER A 158 13.92 -6.88 0.26
C SER A 158 12.84 -5.82 0.51
N HIS A 159 12.46 -5.61 1.78
CA HIS A 159 11.52 -4.56 2.17
C HIS A 159 11.96 -3.19 1.65
N SER A 160 13.21 -2.82 1.91
CA SER A 160 13.79 -1.54 1.51
C SER A 160 13.86 -1.38 0.00
N ALA A 161 14.29 -2.43 -0.70
CA ALA A 161 14.35 -2.43 -2.15
C ALA A 161 12.95 -2.29 -2.78
N ASN A 162 11.93 -2.94 -2.22
CA ASN A 162 10.57 -2.85 -2.71
C ASN A 162 10.05 -1.42 -2.65
N HIS A 163 10.15 -0.77 -1.49
CA HIS A 163 9.77 0.64 -1.35
C HIS A 163 10.60 1.57 -2.24
N SER A 164 11.91 1.31 -2.34
CA SER A 164 12.80 2.03 -3.26
C SER A 164 12.31 1.95 -4.71
N ASN A 165 11.85 0.78 -5.17
CA ASN A 165 11.35 0.62 -6.54
C ASN A 165 10.07 1.43 -6.82
N PHE A 166 9.23 1.70 -5.81
CA PHE A 166 8.09 2.61 -5.96
C PHE A 166 8.49 4.08 -5.89
N ILE A 167 9.67 4.39 -5.33
CA ILE A 167 10.23 5.74 -5.33
C ILE A 167 10.95 5.98 -6.65
N ASP A 168 11.96 5.20 -7.00
CA ASP A 168 12.79 5.33 -8.21
C ASP A 168 12.89 3.98 -8.94
N PRO A 169 11.93 3.67 -9.83
CA PRO A 169 11.79 2.34 -10.41
C PRO A 169 12.98 1.92 -11.26
N LYS A 170 13.50 0.72 -10.99
CA LYS A 170 14.34 -0.05 -11.93
C LYS A 170 13.59 -1.26 -12.49
N TYR A 171 12.51 -1.66 -11.82
CA TYR A 171 11.63 -2.75 -12.19
C TYR A 171 10.23 -2.17 -12.42
N PHE A 172 9.85 -2.08 -13.68
CA PHE A 172 8.58 -1.53 -14.11
C PHE A 172 8.18 -2.18 -15.44
N VAL A 173 6.92 -2.05 -15.78
CA VAL A 173 6.45 -2.29 -17.16
C VAL A 173 6.10 -0.98 -17.82
N ALA A 174 6.45 -0.85 -19.09
CA ALA A 174 6.03 0.29 -19.91
C ALA A 174 4.75 -0.11 -20.65
N GLN A 175 3.64 0.57 -20.35
CA GLN A 175 2.35 0.35 -21.03
C GLN A 175 1.76 1.71 -21.41
N ASN A 176 1.33 1.86 -22.67
CA ASN A 176 0.72 3.09 -23.18
C ASN A 176 1.54 4.36 -22.91
N GLY A 177 2.88 4.26 -22.96
CA GLY A 177 3.80 5.37 -22.69
C GLY A 177 4.01 5.70 -21.22
N PHE A 178 3.36 5.00 -20.29
CA PHE A 178 3.55 5.15 -18.85
C PHE A 178 4.42 4.03 -18.28
N ILE A 179 5.26 4.39 -17.32
CA ILE A 179 5.95 3.39 -16.50
C ILE A 179 5.10 3.04 -15.29
N SER A 180 4.89 1.74 -15.09
CA SER A 180 4.12 1.19 -13.97
C SER A 180 5.06 0.33 -13.13
N PRO A 181 5.57 0.84 -11.99
CA PRO A 181 6.39 0.03 -11.11
C PRO A 181 5.55 -1.06 -10.44
N TYR A 182 6.23 -2.12 -10.06
CA TYR A 182 5.60 -3.27 -9.42
C TYR A 182 6.37 -3.71 -8.17
N SER A 183 5.68 -4.44 -7.29
CA SER A 183 6.30 -5.08 -6.14
C SER A 183 7.33 -6.10 -6.61
N ILE A 184 8.56 -6.00 -6.13
CA ILE A 184 9.70 -6.77 -6.65
C ILE A 184 10.04 -8.00 -5.81
N ALA A 185 9.13 -8.44 -4.96
CA ALA A 185 9.29 -9.58 -4.09
C ALA A 185 7.93 -10.22 -3.81
N VAL A 186 7.93 -11.47 -3.37
CA VAL A 186 6.71 -12.17 -2.91
C VAL A 186 6.26 -11.62 -1.55
N SER A 187 5.01 -11.92 -1.16
CA SER A 187 4.36 -11.38 0.04
C SER A 187 5.14 -11.56 1.35
N SER A 188 5.92 -12.64 1.49
CA SER A 188 6.76 -12.90 2.67
C SER A 188 8.00 -11.99 2.77
N TYR A 189 8.34 -11.30 1.67
CA TYR A 189 9.49 -10.41 1.54
C TYR A 189 9.09 -8.97 1.17
N VAL A 190 7.79 -8.66 1.27
CA VAL A 190 7.22 -7.32 1.18
C VAL A 190 6.65 -6.95 2.55
N CYS A 191 6.95 -5.75 3.02
CA CYS A 191 6.32 -5.20 4.22
C CYS A 191 5.45 -4.01 3.89
N SER A 192 4.52 -3.69 4.79
CA SER A 192 3.83 -2.40 4.78
C SER A 192 3.23 -2.00 3.43
N SER A 193 2.75 -2.95 2.63
CA SER A 193 2.24 -2.71 1.27
C SER A 193 1.09 -1.69 1.21
N CYS A 194 0.47 -1.40 2.36
CA CYS A 194 -0.46 -0.28 2.52
C CYS A 194 0.15 1.09 2.17
N LEU A 195 1.47 1.26 2.21
CA LEU A 195 2.14 2.48 1.75
C LEU A 195 1.94 2.66 0.24
N GLU A 196 2.07 1.58 -0.54
CA GLU A 196 1.85 1.59 -1.99
C GLU A 196 0.37 1.57 -2.35
N PHE A 197 -0.44 0.73 -1.67
CA PHE A 197 -1.88 0.65 -1.91
C PHE A 197 -2.59 1.98 -1.74
N PHE A 198 -2.13 2.80 -0.79
CA PHE A 198 -2.76 4.08 -0.44
C PHE A 198 -2.00 5.29 -0.96
N ASN A 199 -1.09 5.12 -1.94
CA ASN A 199 -0.29 6.19 -2.53
C ASN A 199 0.46 7.07 -1.51
N ILE A 200 0.91 6.51 -0.38
CA ILE A 200 1.93 7.16 0.46
C ILE A 200 3.28 7.06 -0.27
N LEU A 201 3.53 5.91 -0.88
CA LEU A 201 4.67 5.68 -1.77
C LEU A 201 4.19 5.47 -3.21
N GLY A 202 4.97 6.01 -4.14
CA GLY A 202 4.72 5.88 -5.57
C GLY A 202 3.54 6.71 -6.09
N GLU A 203 3.08 7.73 -5.37
CA GLU A 203 1.97 8.61 -5.77
C GLU A 203 2.12 9.19 -7.19
N ARG A 204 3.35 9.49 -7.61
CA ARG A 204 3.67 10.02 -8.94
C ARG A 204 3.39 9.05 -10.09
N TRP A 205 3.18 7.77 -9.80
CA TRP A 205 2.92 6.73 -10.78
C TRP A 205 1.40 6.49 -10.91
N PRO A 206 0.79 6.80 -12.07
CA PRO A 206 -0.65 6.65 -12.26
C PRO A 206 -1.12 5.20 -12.07
N ILE A 207 -0.29 4.24 -12.44
CA ILE A 207 -0.55 2.81 -12.30
C ILE A 207 0.64 2.16 -11.59
N LYS A 208 0.34 1.27 -10.65
CA LYS A 208 1.31 0.46 -9.91
C LYS A 208 0.75 -0.94 -9.71
N TYR A 209 1.62 -1.95 -9.64
CA TYR A 209 1.22 -3.31 -9.32
C TYR A 209 1.78 -3.75 -7.99
N VAL A 210 0.90 -3.98 -7.01
CA VAL A 210 1.30 -4.18 -5.61
C VAL A 210 0.89 -5.58 -5.16
N VAL A 211 1.81 -6.31 -4.53
CA VAL A 211 1.49 -7.54 -3.80
C VAL A 211 1.25 -7.24 -2.32
N PRO A 212 0.34 -7.96 -1.64
CA PRO A 212 0.09 -7.73 -0.23
C PRO A 212 1.28 -8.19 0.61
N CYS A 213 1.61 -7.45 1.67
CA CYS A 213 2.51 -7.95 2.72
C CYS A 213 1.79 -8.97 3.62
N ILE A 214 2.55 -9.66 4.47
CA ILE A 214 2.00 -10.59 5.50
C ILE A 214 0.86 -9.93 6.30
N GLY A 215 1.02 -8.67 6.71
CA GLY A 215 -0.03 -7.96 7.45
C GLY A 215 -1.32 -7.77 6.66
N ALA A 216 -1.25 -7.48 5.36
CA ALA A 216 -2.44 -7.37 4.52
C ALA A 216 -3.11 -8.74 4.28
N ILE A 217 -2.33 -9.83 4.20
CA ILE A 217 -2.88 -11.19 4.14
C ILE A 217 -3.63 -11.52 5.44
N LEU A 218 -2.99 -11.35 6.60
CA LEU A 218 -3.58 -11.71 7.89
C LEU A 218 -4.77 -10.83 8.27
N PHE A 219 -4.65 -9.52 8.07
CA PHE A 219 -5.63 -8.56 8.59
C PHE A 219 -6.65 -8.14 7.56
N ALA A 220 -6.37 -8.21 6.26
CA ALA A 220 -7.33 -7.87 5.22
C ALA A 220 -7.85 -9.08 4.42
N HIS A 221 -7.28 -10.26 4.65
CA HIS A 221 -7.58 -11.49 3.91
C HIS A 221 -7.31 -11.37 2.41
N LEU A 222 -6.30 -10.56 2.04
CA LEU A 222 -5.87 -10.52 0.64
C LEU A 222 -5.14 -11.82 0.27
N PRO A 223 -5.35 -12.35 -0.94
CA PRO A 223 -4.62 -13.52 -1.44
C PRO A 223 -3.11 -13.26 -1.48
N MET A 224 -2.36 -14.25 -1.01
CA MET A 224 -0.90 -14.23 -1.02
C MET A 224 -0.35 -14.22 -2.45
N ASP A 225 0.71 -13.44 -2.68
CA ASP A 225 1.43 -13.33 -3.97
C ASP A 225 0.59 -12.87 -5.18
N GLN A 226 -0.65 -12.46 -4.94
CA GLN A 226 -1.54 -11.88 -5.94
C GLN A 226 -1.20 -10.41 -6.17
N TYR A 227 -1.00 -10.02 -7.43
CA TYR A 227 -0.85 -8.63 -7.79
C TYR A 227 -2.20 -7.92 -7.84
N PHE A 228 -2.19 -6.70 -7.33
CA PHE A 228 -3.29 -5.76 -7.43
C PHE A 228 -2.83 -4.56 -8.25
N GLU A 229 -3.66 -4.12 -9.18
CA GLU A 229 -3.47 -2.83 -9.83
C GLU A 229 -3.94 -1.73 -8.88
N VAL A 230 -3.08 -0.74 -8.68
CA VAL A 230 -3.37 0.48 -7.93
C VAL A 230 -3.31 1.63 -8.91
N ARG A 231 -4.48 2.22 -9.18
CA ARG A 231 -4.67 3.28 -10.17
C ARG A 231 -5.08 4.59 -9.51
N ASP A 232 -4.32 5.63 -9.78
CA ASP A 232 -4.66 6.99 -9.37
C ASP A 232 -5.53 7.67 -10.44
N GLN A 233 -6.77 7.97 -10.09
CA GLN A 233 -7.74 8.53 -11.03
C GLN A 233 -7.52 10.02 -11.33
N ARG A 234 -6.58 10.70 -10.66
CA ARG A 234 -6.23 12.10 -11.01
C ARG A 234 -5.73 12.24 -12.44
N GLY A 235 -5.07 11.22 -12.97
CA GLY A 235 -4.51 11.22 -14.34
C GLY A 235 -5.56 11.18 -15.45
N GLU A 236 -6.78 10.73 -15.18
CA GLU A 236 -7.82 10.60 -16.21
C GLU A 236 -8.53 11.94 -16.51
N ASN A 237 -8.55 12.86 -15.54
CA ASN A 237 -9.18 14.18 -15.69
C ASN A 237 -8.31 15.21 -16.44
N VAL A 238 -6.99 14.99 -16.56
CA VAL A 238 -6.11 15.87 -17.35
C VAL A 238 -6.32 15.63 -18.85
N ASN A 239 -6.62 14.40 -19.27
CA ASN A 239 -6.79 14.03 -20.68
C ASN A 239 -8.19 14.32 -21.24
N LYS A 240 -9.19 14.63 -20.40
CA LYS A 240 -10.51 15.08 -20.88
C LYS A 240 -10.56 16.57 -21.26
N ASN A 241 -9.52 17.34 -20.94
CA ASN A 241 -9.43 18.78 -21.24
C ASN A 241 -8.48 19.10 -22.42
N ILE A 242 -8.05 18.09 -23.18
CA ILE A 242 -7.22 18.25 -24.40
C ILE A 242 -7.90 17.55 -25.59
N GLY A 243 -9.23 17.61 -25.66
CA GLY A 243 -10.05 17.16 -26.78
C GLY A 243 -10.86 18.30 -27.36
#